data_AF-X1LJS4-F1
#
_entry.id   AF-X1LJS4-F1
#
_cell.length_a   1.000
_cell.length_b   1.000
_cell.length_c   1.000
_cell.angle_alpha   90.00
_cell.angle_beta   90.00
_cell.angle_gamma   90.00
#
_symmetry.space_group_name_H-M   'P 1'
#
loop_
_entity.id
_entity.type
_entity.pdbx_description
1 polymer ?
#
loop_
_entity_poly.entity_id
_entity_poly.type
_entity_poly.pdbx_seq_one_letter_code
_entity_poly.pdbx_strand_id
1 'polypeptide(L)'
;MRRKIGVLTGGGDCPGLNAAIRAVTKSAIQRGYEVLGIRNGWKGFLDNETMVLDRINTSGIIDRGGTILGTSRVSPLRIENGSQQVFDGLKRLGLEALVVLGGEGTLSVTSKNVMSLLRRADIR
;
A
#
# COMPACT_ATOMS: atom_id res chain seq x y z
N MET A 1 3.71 -2.34 -21.09
CA MET A 1 4.22 -1.97 -19.75
C MET A 1 3.78 -3.03 -18.75
N ARG A 2 4.57 -3.34 -17.72
CA ARG A 2 4.12 -4.24 -16.66
C ARG A 2 3.18 -3.50 -15.71
N ARG A 3 2.08 -4.17 -15.34
CA ARG A 3 1.07 -3.64 -14.41
C ARG A 3 1.67 -3.59 -13.00
N LYS A 4 1.42 -2.53 -12.23
CA LYS A 4 2.03 -2.33 -10.90
C LYS A 4 0.98 -2.22 -9.80
N ILE A 5 1.22 -2.89 -8.68
CA ILE A 5 0.42 -2.76 -7.46
C ILE A 5 1.27 -2.23 -6.30
N GLY A 6 0.63 -1.48 -5.40
CA GLY A 6 1.24 -1.01 -4.16
C GLY A 6 0.87 -1.90 -2.98
N VAL A 7 1.74 -2.00 -1.98
CA VAL A 7 1.45 -2.63 -0.69
C VAL A 7 1.90 -1.69 0.42
N LEU A 8 1.03 -1.40 1.39
CA LEU A 8 1.40 -0.62 2.58
C LEU A 8 0.88 -1.27 3.85
N THR A 9 1.60 -1.06 4.95
CA THR A 9 1.18 -1.45 6.31
C THR A 9 0.98 -0.21 7.16
N GLY A 10 -0.15 -0.11 7.87
CA GLY A 10 -0.46 1.03 8.74
C GLY A 10 -1.04 0.63 10.09
N GLY A 11 -0.95 1.56 11.06
CA GLY A 11 -1.46 1.36 12.41
C GLY A 11 -0.44 0.72 13.37
N GLY A 12 -0.93 0.02 14.38
CA GLY A 12 -0.10 -0.74 15.31
C GLY A 12 0.47 -1.99 14.63
N ASP A 13 1.67 -2.40 15.05
CA ASP A 13 2.32 -3.57 14.49
C ASP A 13 1.65 -4.86 14.99
N CYS A 14 1.50 -5.85 14.11
CA CYS A 14 0.76 -7.08 14.37
C CYS A 14 1.49 -8.29 13.79
N PRO A 15 1.59 -9.41 14.51
CA PRO A 15 2.14 -10.64 13.95
C PRO A 15 1.36 -11.07 12.69
N GLY A 16 2.09 -11.43 11.63
CA GLY A 16 1.52 -11.90 10.36
C GLY A 16 1.50 -10.88 9.23
N LEU A 17 1.83 -9.60 9.47
CA LEU A 17 1.92 -8.60 8.40
C LEU A 17 2.98 -8.96 7.35
N ASN A 18 4.14 -9.43 7.78
CA ASN A 18 5.17 -9.93 6.86
C ASN A 18 4.71 -11.14 6.03
N ALA A 19 3.92 -12.03 6.63
CA ALA A 19 3.34 -13.17 5.91
C ALA A 19 2.35 -12.70 4.83
N ALA A 20 1.51 -11.70 5.16
CA ALA A 20 0.58 -11.08 4.21
C ALA A 20 1.31 -10.36 3.07
N ILE A 21 2.35 -9.55 3.37
CA ILE A 21 3.19 -8.89 2.36
C ILE A 21 3.75 -9.94 1.41
N ARG A 22 4.36 -11.01 1.94
CA ARG A 22 4.96 -12.06 1.11
C ARG A 22 3.91 -12.78 0.25
N ALA A 23 2.73 -13.07 0.80
CA ALA A 23 1.65 -13.72 0.06
C ALA A 23 1.21 -12.86 -1.13
N VAL A 24 0.94 -11.58 -0.88
CA VAL A 24 0.55 -10.61 -1.93
C VAL A 24 1.65 -10.50 -2.99
N THR A 25 2.91 -10.30 -2.58
CA THR A 25 4.04 -10.18 -3.51
C THR A 25 4.18 -11.42 -4.39
N LYS A 26 4.16 -12.62 -3.78
CA LYS A 26 4.30 -13.87 -4.54
C LYS A 26 3.15 -14.07 -5.53
N SER A 27 1.91 -13.82 -5.11
CA SER A 27 0.72 -13.98 -5.96
C SER A 27 0.65 -12.97 -7.11
N ALA A 28 1.10 -11.74 -6.88
CA ALA A 28 1.15 -10.68 -7.88
C ALA A 28 2.23 -10.94 -8.94
N ILE A 29 3.45 -11.32 -8.51
CA ILE A 29 4.54 -11.69 -9.43
C ILE A 29 4.13 -12.88 -10.31
N GLN A 30 3.44 -13.88 -9.75
CA GLN A 30 2.91 -15.02 -10.52
C GLN A 30 1.91 -14.60 -11.61
N ARG A 31 1.25 -13.45 -11.46
CA ARG A 31 0.30 -12.88 -12.43
C ARG A 31 0.94 -11.82 -13.35
N GLY A 32 2.26 -11.65 -13.27
CA GLY A 32 3.01 -10.69 -14.10
C GLY A 32 2.95 -9.24 -13.63
N TYR A 33 2.56 -8.98 -12.37
CA TYR A 33 2.58 -7.64 -11.79
C TYR A 33 3.94 -7.33 -11.15
N GLU A 34 4.33 -6.06 -11.21
CA GLU A 34 5.36 -5.47 -10.36
C GLU A 34 4.74 -5.04 -9.02
N VAL A 35 5.50 -5.19 -7.93
CA VAL A 35 5.00 -4.93 -6.59
C VAL A 35 5.87 -3.88 -5.93
N LEU A 36 5.23 -2.78 -5.52
CA LEU A 36 5.88 -1.67 -4.84
C LEU A 36 5.44 -1.67 -3.37
N GLY A 37 6.37 -1.90 -2.47
CA GLY A 37 6.17 -1.72 -1.03
C GLY A 37 6.31 -0.24 -0.67
N ILE A 38 5.33 0.29 0.05
CA ILE A 38 5.33 1.67 0.54
C ILE A 38 5.75 1.64 2.01
N ARG A 39 6.83 2.36 2.31
CA ARG A 39 7.38 2.39 3.67
C ARG A 39 6.51 3.23 4.58
N ASN A 40 6.53 2.92 5.88
CA ASN A 40 5.92 3.76 6.92
C ASN A 40 4.43 4.07 6.67
N GLY A 41 3.69 3.14 6.05
CA GLY A 41 2.27 3.27 5.79
C GLY A 41 1.88 4.49 4.96
N TRP A 42 0.80 5.17 5.35
CA TRP A 42 0.29 6.34 4.63
C TRP A 42 1.24 7.53 4.63
N LYS A 43 2.11 7.66 5.64
CA LYS A 43 3.15 8.70 5.65
C LYS A 43 4.08 8.53 4.44
N GLY A 44 4.70 7.37 4.30
CA GLY A 44 5.60 7.14 3.18
C GLY A 44 4.88 7.07 1.84
N PHE A 45 3.57 6.78 1.80
CA PHE A 45 2.77 6.96 0.59
C PHE A 45 2.80 8.42 0.11
N LEU A 46 2.54 9.36 1.02
CA LEU A 46 2.53 10.79 0.71
C LEU A 46 3.94 11.29 0.36
N ASP A 47 4.95 10.77 1.07
CA ASP A 47 6.36 11.15 0.91
C ASP A 47 7.07 10.42 -0.27
N ASN A 48 6.39 9.50 -0.97
CA ASN A 48 6.95 8.63 -2.01
C ASN A 48 8.08 7.69 -1.55
N GLU A 49 8.10 7.33 -0.27
CA GLU A 49 9.03 6.36 0.27
C GLU A 49 8.61 4.94 -0.13
N THR A 50 9.26 4.42 -1.18
CA THR A 50 8.90 3.13 -1.76
C THR A 50 10.11 2.22 -1.94
N MET A 51 9.85 0.92 -2.02
CA MET A 51 10.83 -0.09 -2.37
C MET A 51 10.19 -1.17 -3.25
N VAL A 52 10.95 -1.75 -4.16
CA VAL A 52 10.48 -2.90 -4.94
C VAL A 52 10.35 -4.10 -3.99
N LEU A 53 9.26 -4.84 -4.10
CA LEU A 53 9.08 -6.13 -3.43
C LEU A 53 9.23 -7.26 -4.45
N ASP A 54 10.16 -8.17 -4.19
CA ASP A 54 10.45 -9.30 -5.06
C ASP A 54 10.55 -10.60 -4.26
N ARG A 55 10.87 -11.71 -4.94
CA ARG A 55 10.97 -13.03 -4.30
C ARG A 55 12.14 -13.13 -3.32
N ILE A 56 13.18 -12.33 -3.49
CA ILE A 56 14.41 -12.37 -2.71
C ILE A 56 14.20 -11.58 -1.42
N ASN A 57 13.79 -10.32 -1.51
CA ASN A 57 13.64 -9.44 -0.35
C ASN A 57 12.38 -9.73 0.49
N THR A 58 11.45 -10.53 -0.02
CA THR A 58 10.35 -11.11 0.77
C THR A 58 10.61 -12.56 1.22
N SER A 59 11.82 -13.09 1.01
CA SER A 59 12.20 -14.40 1.54
C SER A 59 12.54 -14.33 3.03
N GLY A 60 12.16 -15.35 3.81
CA GLY A 60 12.54 -15.45 5.22
C GLY A 60 11.96 -14.37 6.14
N ILE A 61 10.80 -13.78 5.77
CA ILE A 61 10.12 -12.76 6.58
C ILE A 61 8.88 -13.27 7.32
N ILE A 62 8.37 -14.47 7.01
CA ILE A 62 7.09 -14.98 7.53
C ILE A 62 7.10 -15.13 9.06
N ASP A 63 8.23 -15.54 9.59
CA ASP A 63 8.52 -15.77 11.01
C ASP A 63 9.01 -14.52 11.74
N ARG A 64 9.25 -13.41 11.00
CA ARG A 64 9.70 -12.16 11.61
C ARG A 64 8.52 -11.41 12.20
N GLY A 65 8.70 -10.99 13.45
CA GLY A 65 7.84 -10.01 14.08
C GLY A 65 7.76 -8.73 13.26
N GLY A 66 6.57 -8.16 13.27
CA GLY A 66 6.31 -6.85 12.73
C GLY A 66 6.10 -6.74 11.22
N THR A 67 6.54 -5.63 10.63
CA THR A 67 6.47 -5.36 9.19
C THR A 67 7.79 -4.84 8.61
N ILE A 68 8.27 -5.45 7.51
CA ILE A 68 9.45 -4.98 6.76
C ILE A 68 9.25 -3.61 6.11
N LEU A 69 8.01 -3.17 5.96
CA LEU A 69 7.69 -1.85 5.40
C LEU A 69 7.65 -0.76 6.49
N GLY A 70 7.59 -1.13 7.77
CA GLY A 70 7.32 -0.19 8.85
C GLY A 70 5.88 0.31 8.83
N THR A 71 5.52 1.12 9.82
CA THR A 71 4.16 1.65 9.97
C THR A 71 4.18 3.09 10.49
N SER A 72 3.13 3.84 10.21
CA SER A 72 2.87 5.13 10.82
C SER A 72 1.39 5.27 11.20
N ARG A 73 1.10 6.27 12.04
CA ARG A 73 -0.28 6.65 12.43
C ARG A 73 -0.83 7.81 11.61
N VAL A 74 -0.15 8.18 10.52
CA VAL A 74 -0.62 9.23 9.62
C VAL A 74 -1.87 8.74 8.90
N SER A 75 -2.88 9.59 8.85
CA SER A 75 -4.10 9.36 8.08
C SER A 75 -4.25 10.50 7.08
N PRO A 76 -4.25 10.22 5.76
CA PRO A 76 -4.45 11.25 4.74
C PRO A 76 -5.79 11.96 4.91
N LEU A 77 -6.81 11.30 5.47
CA LEU A 77 -8.12 11.91 5.72
C LEU A 77 -8.10 13.06 6.74
N ARG A 78 -7.03 13.17 7.54
CA ARG A 78 -6.84 14.26 8.52
C ARG A 78 -6.00 15.41 7.95
N ILE A 79 -5.59 15.32 6.69
CA ILE A 79 -4.77 16.32 6.01
C ILE A 79 -5.65 17.04 5.00
N GLU A 80 -5.46 18.35 4.86
CA GLU A 80 -6.12 19.13 3.83
C GLU A 80 -5.82 18.54 2.44
N ASN A 81 -6.87 18.36 1.62
CA ASN A 81 -6.79 17.71 0.31
C ASN A 81 -6.20 16.28 0.32
N GLY A 82 -6.12 15.60 1.47
CA GLY A 82 -5.41 14.32 1.54
C GLY A 82 -6.01 13.21 0.67
N SER A 83 -7.32 13.19 0.44
CA SER A 83 -7.95 12.27 -0.52
C SER A 83 -7.46 12.49 -1.96
N GLN A 84 -7.26 13.76 -2.35
CA GLN A 84 -6.71 14.10 -3.65
C GLN A 84 -5.24 13.72 -3.75
N GLN A 85 -4.46 13.97 -2.68
CA GLN A 85 -3.06 13.55 -2.61
C GLN A 85 -2.89 12.03 -2.72
N VAL A 86 -3.82 11.25 -2.15
CA VAL A 86 -3.84 9.79 -2.32
C VAL A 86 -4.04 9.42 -3.80
N PHE A 87 -5.03 10.03 -4.45
CA PHE A 87 -5.32 9.79 -5.87
C PHE A 87 -4.15 10.16 -6.78
N ASP A 88 -3.55 11.35 -6.56
CA ASP A 88 -2.39 11.81 -7.32
C ASP A 88 -1.18 10.91 -7.07
N GLY A 89 -1.01 10.41 -5.85
CA GLY A 89 0.03 9.44 -5.51
C GLY A 89 -0.12 8.11 -6.24
N LEU A 90 -1.34 7.59 -6.39
CA LEU A 90 -1.59 6.37 -7.16
C LEU A 90 -1.18 6.55 -8.62
N LYS A 91 -1.57 7.67 -9.24
CA LYS A 91 -1.19 8.03 -10.61
C LYS A 91 0.32 8.22 -10.76
N ARG A 92 0.93 8.98 -9.85
CA ARG A 92 2.37 9.28 -9.84
C ARG A 92 3.22 8.02 -9.72
N LEU A 93 2.81 7.07 -8.89
CA LEU A 93 3.50 5.78 -8.72
C LEU A 93 3.16 4.76 -9.83
N GLY A 94 2.16 5.06 -10.66
CA GLY A 94 1.66 4.19 -11.73
C GLY A 94 0.99 2.93 -11.19
N LEU A 95 0.27 3.04 -10.07
CA LEU A 95 -0.37 1.92 -9.39
C LEU A 95 -1.79 1.70 -9.91
N GLU A 96 -2.07 0.50 -10.39
CA GLU A 96 -3.43 0.06 -10.76
C GLU A 96 -4.25 -0.34 -9.54
N ALA A 97 -3.58 -0.78 -8.48
CA ALA A 97 -4.21 -1.14 -7.22
C ALA A 97 -3.27 -0.87 -6.04
N LEU A 98 -3.88 -0.67 -4.87
CA LEU A 98 -3.19 -0.52 -3.60
C LEU A 98 -3.75 -1.53 -2.60
N VAL A 99 -2.88 -2.40 -2.10
CA VAL A 99 -3.19 -3.35 -1.02
C VAL A 99 -2.83 -2.69 0.30
N VAL A 100 -3.84 -2.44 1.12
CA VAL A 100 -3.70 -1.78 2.42
C VAL A 100 -3.87 -2.81 3.53
N LEU A 101 -2.84 -2.96 4.36
CA LEU A 101 -2.82 -3.89 5.48
C LEU A 101 -2.79 -3.08 6.78
N GLY A 102 -3.71 -3.35 7.70
CA GLY A 102 -3.75 -2.65 8.98
C GLY A 102 -5.10 -2.72 9.67
N GLY A 103 -5.23 -2.00 10.78
CA GLY A 103 -6.48 -1.88 11.52
C GLY A 103 -7.47 -0.89 10.90
N GLU A 104 -8.59 -0.68 11.60
CA GLU A 104 -9.68 0.19 11.15
C GLU A 104 -9.22 1.60 10.74
N GLY A 105 -8.34 2.24 11.52
CA GLY A 105 -7.83 3.57 11.20
C GLY A 105 -7.02 3.64 9.89
N THR A 106 -6.40 2.52 9.49
CA THR A 106 -5.67 2.41 8.23
C THR A 106 -6.62 2.12 7.07
N LEU A 107 -7.62 1.26 7.29
CA LEU A 107 -8.62 0.85 6.31
C LEU A 107 -9.72 1.90 6.09
N SER A 108 -9.95 2.80 7.04
CA SER A 108 -10.93 3.89 6.88
C SER A 108 -10.61 4.80 5.68
N VAL A 109 -9.32 4.93 5.35
CA VAL A 109 -8.84 5.66 4.17
C VAL A 109 -9.27 4.99 2.86
N THR A 110 -9.46 3.66 2.86
CA THR A 110 -9.94 2.91 1.69
C THR A 110 -11.47 2.91 1.56
N SER A 111 -12.18 3.55 2.51
CA SER A 111 -13.64 3.63 2.52
C SER A 111 -14.17 4.59 1.44
N LYS A 112 -15.48 4.51 1.17
CA LYS A 112 -16.20 5.06 -0.02
C LYS A 112 -15.79 6.46 -0.52
N ASN A 113 -15.23 7.35 0.30
CA ASN A 113 -14.88 8.72 -0.10
C ASN A 113 -13.61 8.83 -0.98
N VAL A 114 -12.58 8.01 -0.73
CA VAL A 114 -11.39 7.96 -1.63
C VAL A 114 -11.72 7.14 -2.88
N MET A 115 -12.49 6.06 -2.72
CA MET A 115 -12.92 5.21 -3.83
C MET A 115 -13.97 5.88 -4.74
N SER A 116 -14.71 6.89 -4.27
CA SER A 116 -15.63 7.66 -5.12
C SER A 116 -14.87 8.61 -6.06
N LEU A 117 -13.71 9.13 -5.66
CA LEU A 117 -12.82 9.90 -6.54
C LEU A 117 -12.20 9.01 -7.63
N LEU A 118 -11.79 7.78 -7.28
CA LEU A 118 -11.34 6.79 -8.26
C LEU A 118 -12.42 6.46 -9.28
N ARG A 119 -13.67 6.25 -8.84
CA ARG A 119 -14.80 6.02 -9.76
C ARG A 119 -15.19 7.22 -10.61
N ARG A 120 -14.98 8.45 -10.12
CA ARG A 120 -15.26 9.67 -10.90
C ARG A 120 -14.20 9.94 -11.96
N ALA A 121 -12.96 9.50 -11.72
CA ALA A 121 -11.87 9.63 -12.68
C ALA A 121 -11.86 8.53 -13.75
N ASP A 122 -12.71 7.50 -13.61
CA ASP A 122 -12.79 6.34 -14.49
C ASP A 122 -14.22 6.17 -15.09
N ILE A 123 -14.77 7.28 -15.60
CA ILE A 123 -15.78 7.28 -16.67
C ILE A 123 -15.34 8.30 -17.72
N ARG A 124 -14.32 7.92 -18.51
CA ARG A 124 -14.19 8.11 -19.96
C ARG A 124 -12.89 7.49 -20.45
#